data_AF-A0A2D9H9T2-F1
#
_entry.id   AF-A0A2D9H9T2-F1
#
_cell.length_a   1.000
_cell.length_b   1.000
_cell.length_c   1.000
_cell.angle_alpha   90.00
_cell.angle_beta   90.00
_cell.angle_gamma   90.00
#
_symmetry.space_group_name_H-M   'P 1'
#
loop_
_entity.id
_entity.type
_entity.pdbx_description
1 polymer ?
#
loop_
_entity_poly.entity_id
_entity_poly.type
_entity_poly.pdbx_seq_one_letter_code
_entity_poly.pdbx_strand_id
1 'polypeptide(L)'
;MDDFEGSTRRSAGFQLAEALAYARQQSGYSRGDLAKQMGYQNLSRGGQQIQRWEAGDKLPPEERIVLLGRALDLPIMDLLNLRDQDAKQRAQDQEAQLALLRRGEAGHRADFRLLQQHYGLLMKTYQTFTRPPVWAEVKIGDAGIVLAYLGAQSFFLGDLLYAWSQNRMSTTCEACGGRFRLLRLAGSPLSGRHQIDGFCIDCGQSDQRQLVKTGTLLAYSQAQKVGMLDHPSRRPTRASLIDLTDAMMESHWSLPQVLASLGVSTPAIQLTTPQGNLLASYDPLRTELTLDKNQASVCFKLWFGPTPIPNSEVTFLEDCWGEAYSGGRPVIGQLSPPRAGSWRGQTRVIFPGESGEAWHQSRGLLYDPQGRVRGVTNGALPSPVLIWLVRWLAGESGAT
;
A
#
# COMPACT_ATOMS: atom_id res chain seq x y z
N MET A 1 -12.43 -5.95 -25.78
CA MET A 1 -11.10 -6.35 -25.27
C MET A 1 -10.19 -5.85 -26.34
N ASP A 2 -9.82 -4.58 -26.22
CA ASP A 2 -9.46 -3.78 -27.39
C ASP A 2 -7.94 -3.71 -27.44
N ASP A 3 -7.39 -4.27 -28.50
CA ASP A 3 -5.96 -4.37 -28.69
C ASP A 3 -5.33 -2.98 -28.76
N PHE A 4 -4.33 -2.76 -27.90
CA PHE A 4 -3.48 -1.58 -27.95
C PHE A 4 -2.53 -1.72 -29.15
N GLU A 5 -3.04 -1.52 -30.37
CA GLU A 5 -2.23 -1.17 -31.54
C GLU A 5 -1.66 0.24 -31.37
N GLY A 6 -0.76 0.37 -30.39
CA GLY A 6 0.01 1.56 -30.15
C GLY A 6 1.00 1.76 -31.29
N SER A 7 0.63 2.59 -32.26
CA SER A 7 1.60 3.27 -33.13
C SER A 7 2.69 3.87 -32.23
N THR A 8 3.89 3.26 -32.26
CA THR A 8 4.96 3.53 -31.31
C THR A 8 5.65 4.86 -31.62
N ARG A 9 4.95 5.96 -31.33
CA ARG A 9 5.56 7.28 -31.17
C ARG A 9 6.57 7.19 -30.02
N ARG A 10 7.83 6.95 -30.37
CA ARG A 10 8.99 7.03 -29.48
C ARG A 10 8.91 8.34 -28.70
N SER A 11 9.02 8.29 -27.36
CA SER A 11 8.91 9.49 -26.52
C SER A 11 10.02 10.50 -26.87
N ALA A 12 9.79 11.78 -26.58
CA ALA A 12 10.77 12.83 -26.86
C ALA A 12 12.11 12.57 -26.15
N GLY A 13 12.10 11.97 -24.95
CA GLY A 13 13.31 11.56 -24.24
C GLY A 13 14.04 10.39 -24.90
N PHE A 14 13.33 9.45 -25.53
CA PHE A 14 13.94 8.37 -26.30
C PHE A 14 14.58 8.93 -27.59
N GLN A 15 13.89 9.85 -28.28
CA GLN A 15 14.45 10.56 -29.45
C GLN A 15 15.71 11.36 -29.09
N LEU A 16 15.70 12.07 -27.96
CA LEU A 16 16.86 12.78 -27.42
C LEU A 16 18.02 11.81 -27.10
N ALA A 17 17.73 10.69 -26.44
CA ALA A 17 18.71 9.68 -26.07
C ALA A 17 19.36 9.02 -27.30
N GLU A 18 18.55 8.64 -28.30
CA GLU A 18 19.03 8.12 -29.59
C GLU A 18 19.86 9.15 -30.35
N ALA A 19 19.42 10.41 -30.44
CA ALA A 19 20.15 11.47 -31.14
C ALA A 19 21.54 11.70 -30.53
N LEU A 20 21.64 11.77 -29.19
CA LEU A 20 22.92 11.90 -28.49
C LEU A 20 23.82 10.68 -28.68
N ALA A 21 23.27 9.47 -28.57
CA ALA A 21 24.03 8.22 -28.71
C ALA A 21 24.55 8.03 -30.15
N TYR A 22 23.72 8.30 -31.15
CA TYR A 22 24.06 8.22 -32.57
C TYR A 22 25.11 9.26 -32.94
N ALA A 23 24.90 10.53 -32.58
CA ALA A 23 25.84 11.61 -32.91
C ALA A 23 27.23 11.35 -32.29
N ARG A 24 27.31 10.93 -31.02
CA ARG A 24 28.60 10.57 -30.40
C ARG A 24 29.30 9.43 -31.15
N GLN A 25 28.56 8.42 -31.61
CA GLN A 25 29.12 7.33 -32.39
C GLN A 25 29.63 7.80 -33.76
N GLN A 26 28.88 8.66 -34.47
CA GLN A 26 29.31 9.25 -35.74
C GLN A 26 30.55 10.14 -35.58
N SER A 27 30.64 10.93 -34.50
CA SER A 27 31.84 11.72 -34.17
C SER A 27 33.04 10.87 -33.68
N GLY A 28 32.90 9.55 -33.54
CA GLY A 28 33.96 8.65 -33.09
C GLY A 28 34.38 8.80 -31.63
N TYR A 29 33.70 9.63 -30.83
CA TYR A 29 34.09 9.90 -29.44
C TYR A 29 33.74 8.76 -28.50
N SER A 30 34.65 8.40 -27.59
CA SER A 30 34.25 7.67 -26.39
C SER A 30 33.42 8.58 -25.47
N ARG A 31 32.67 7.98 -24.53
CA ARG A 31 31.97 8.75 -23.49
C ARG A 31 32.93 9.55 -22.59
N GLY A 32 34.19 9.12 -22.48
CA GLY A 32 35.25 9.84 -21.77
C GLY A 32 35.75 11.08 -22.53
N ASP A 33 35.87 10.97 -23.86
CA ASP A 33 36.30 12.09 -24.71
C ASP A 33 35.23 13.17 -24.77
N LEU A 34 33.96 12.78 -24.95
CA LEU A 34 32.84 13.70 -24.87
C LEU A 34 32.74 14.36 -23.48
N ALA A 35 32.94 13.60 -22.39
CA ALA A 35 33.02 14.18 -21.05
C ALA A 35 34.15 15.22 -20.91
N LYS A 36 35.32 14.95 -21.51
CA LYS A 36 36.46 15.89 -21.52
C LYS A 36 36.11 17.17 -22.28
N GLN A 37 35.50 17.06 -23.47
CA GLN A 37 35.05 18.22 -24.25
C GLN A 37 33.97 19.03 -23.53
N MET A 38 33.07 18.37 -22.79
CA MET A 38 32.08 19.01 -21.91
C MET A 38 32.65 19.59 -20.59
N GLY A 39 33.98 19.60 -20.42
CA GLY A 39 34.66 20.19 -19.26
C GLY A 39 34.49 19.42 -17.95
N TYR A 40 34.23 18.10 -17.98
CA TYR A 40 34.23 17.30 -16.76
C TYR A 40 35.66 17.09 -16.24
N GLN A 41 35.93 17.52 -14.99
CA GLN A 41 37.19 17.23 -14.31
C GLN A 41 37.37 15.73 -13.99
N ASN A 42 36.28 15.04 -13.67
CA ASN A 42 36.27 13.58 -13.47
C ASN A 42 35.59 12.91 -14.67
N LEU A 43 36.40 12.39 -15.59
CA LEU A 43 35.95 11.79 -16.85
C LEU A 43 35.10 10.53 -16.65
N SER A 44 35.38 9.71 -15.63
CA SER A 44 34.58 8.52 -15.30
C SER A 44 33.17 8.91 -14.88
N ARG A 45 33.03 9.88 -13.96
CA ARG A 45 31.73 10.41 -13.53
C ARG A 45 30.98 11.11 -14.67
N GLY A 46 31.69 11.84 -15.54
CA GLY A 46 31.12 12.48 -16.73
C GLY A 46 30.57 11.44 -17.72
N GLY A 47 31.38 10.44 -18.08
CA GLY A 47 30.99 9.35 -18.97
C GLY A 47 29.80 8.55 -18.44
N GLN A 48 29.70 8.34 -17.11
CA GLN A 48 28.52 7.73 -16.49
C GLN A 48 27.26 8.62 -16.58
N GLN A 49 27.37 9.95 -16.50
CA GLN A 49 26.20 10.82 -16.74
C GLN A 49 25.77 10.74 -18.20
N ILE A 50 26.72 10.82 -19.14
CA ILE A 50 26.46 10.70 -20.58
C ILE A 50 25.79 9.36 -20.91
N GLN A 51 26.28 8.24 -20.37
CA GLN A 51 25.64 6.92 -20.53
C GLN A 51 24.18 6.92 -20.07
N ARG A 52 23.87 7.55 -18.93
CA ARG A 52 22.50 7.64 -18.40
C ARG A 52 21.60 8.60 -19.19
N TRP A 53 22.18 9.50 -19.97
CA TRP A 53 21.46 10.35 -20.92
C TRP A 53 21.19 9.60 -22.24
N GLU A 54 22.19 8.89 -22.77
CA GLU A 54 22.06 7.98 -23.94
C GLU A 54 21.11 6.80 -23.69
N ALA A 55 20.91 6.40 -22.44
CA ALA A 55 19.93 5.37 -22.05
C ALA A 55 18.52 5.91 -21.78
N GLY A 56 18.33 7.24 -21.73
CA GLY A 56 17.06 7.86 -21.34
C GLY A 56 16.74 7.86 -19.83
N ASP A 57 17.53 7.14 -19.00
CA ASP A 57 17.38 7.05 -17.53
C ASP A 57 17.25 8.42 -16.86
N LYS A 58 17.92 9.44 -17.41
CA LYS A 58 18.00 10.78 -16.85
C LYS A 58 18.03 11.82 -17.97
N LEU A 59 17.34 12.94 -17.80
CA LEU A 59 17.49 14.09 -18.69
C LEU A 59 18.79 14.86 -18.39
N PRO A 60 19.52 15.33 -19.43
CA PRO A 60 20.59 16.29 -19.24
C PRO A 60 20.03 17.62 -18.67
N PRO A 61 20.76 18.28 -17.75
CA PRO A 61 20.52 19.68 -17.43
C PRO A 61 20.64 20.57 -18.68
N GLU A 62 19.94 21.70 -18.70
CA GLU A 62 19.90 22.62 -19.85
C GLU A 62 21.29 23.09 -20.30
N GLU A 63 22.12 23.53 -19.35
CA GLU A 63 23.54 23.86 -19.55
C GLU A 63 24.32 22.73 -20.23
N ARG A 64 23.96 21.47 -19.94
CA ARG A 64 24.62 20.29 -20.50
C ARG A 64 24.08 19.94 -21.89
N ILE A 65 22.83 20.26 -22.22
CA ILE A 65 22.34 20.21 -23.62
C ILE A 65 23.14 21.17 -24.51
N VAL A 66 23.36 22.41 -24.06
CA VAL A 66 24.15 23.40 -24.83
C VAL A 66 25.58 22.91 -25.08
N LEU A 67 26.21 22.29 -24.09
CA LEU A 67 27.55 21.70 -24.24
C LEU A 67 27.56 20.44 -25.13
N LEU A 68 26.55 19.57 -25.03
CA LEU A 68 26.39 18.41 -25.91
C LEU A 68 26.21 18.83 -27.36
N GLY A 69 25.32 19.80 -27.63
CA GLY A 69 25.05 20.28 -28.98
C GLY A 69 26.27 20.91 -29.64
N ARG A 70 27.09 21.66 -28.87
CA ARG A 70 28.38 22.19 -29.38
C ARG A 70 29.44 21.12 -29.61
N ALA A 71 29.52 20.10 -28.74
CA ALA A 71 30.54 19.06 -28.85
C ALA A 71 30.24 18.03 -29.95
N LEU A 72 28.95 17.80 -30.25
CA LEU A 72 28.47 16.82 -31.23
C LEU A 72 27.93 17.44 -32.54
N ASP A 73 28.07 18.76 -32.70
CA ASP A 73 27.54 19.55 -33.81
C ASP A 73 26.04 19.29 -34.10
N LEU A 74 25.23 19.33 -33.04
CA LEU A 74 23.78 19.10 -33.09
C LEU A 74 23.00 20.41 -32.89
N PRO A 75 21.82 20.55 -33.54
CA PRO A 75 20.96 21.73 -33.38
C PRO A 75 20.46 21.85 -31.93
N ILE A 76 21.09 22.77 -31.17
CA ILE A 76 20.86 22.95 -29.73
C ILE A 76 19.38 23.18 -29.41
N MET A 77 18.67 23.96 -30.23
CA MET A 77 17.25 24.25 -30.02
C MET A 77 16.36 23.00 -30.12
N ASP A 78 16.67 22.07 -31.02
CA ASP A 78 15.90 20.84 -31.15
C ASP A 78 16.14 19.90 -29.97
N LEU A 79 17.38 19.81 -29.49
CA LEU A 79 17.71 19.06 -28.27
C LEU A 79 17.02 19.65 -27.02
N LEU A 80 16.93 20.98 -26.91
CA LEU A 80 16.19 21.66 -25.85
C LEU A 80 14.68 21.39 -25.96
N ASN A 81 14.11 21.50 -27.16
CA ASN A 81 12.70 21.19 -27.41
C ASN A 81 12.34 19.74 -27.03
N LEU A 82 13.17 18.75 -27.43
CA LEU A 82 12.98 17.35 -27.07
C LEU A 82 13.10 17.12 -25.56
N ARG A 83 14.09 17.72 -24.90
CA ARG A 83 14.24 17.69 -23.43
C ARG A 83 12.99 18.23 -22.74
N ASP A 84 12.47 19.37 -23.18
CA ASP A 84 11.38 20.07 -22.50
C ASP A 84 10.03 19.37 -22.72
N GLN A 85 9.84 18.75 -23.89
CA GLN A 85 8.71 17.84 -24.13
C GLN A 85 8.76 16.62 -23.20
N ASP A 86 9.93 15.97 -23.07
CA ASP A 86 10.09 14.82 -22.17
C ASP A 86 9.97 15.21 -20.69
N ALA A 87 10.48 16.38 -20.29
CA ALA A 87 10.33 16.90 -18.94
C ALA A 87 8.85 17.15 -18.59
N LYS A 88 8.07 17.71 -19.52
CA LYS A 88 6.62 17.88 -19.37
C LYS A 88 5.90 16.53 -19.28
N GLN A 89 6.25 15.56 -20.13
CA GLN A 89 5.66 14.22 -20.06
C GLN A 89 5.97 13.54 -18.72
N ARG A 90 7.23 13.50 -18.28
CA ARG A 90 7.61 12.93 -16.98
C ARG A 90 6.90 13.61 -15.80
N ALA A 91 6.68 14.92 -15.88
CA ALA A 91 5.94 15.66 -14.85
C ALA A 91 4.46 15.26 -14.81
N GLN A 92 3.82 15.11 -15.97
CA GLN A 92 2.44 14.62 -16.09
C GLN A 92 2.31 13.17 -15.61
N ASP A 93 3.25 12.29 -15.99
CA ASP A 93 3.29 10.90 -15.55
C ASP A 93 3.47 10.81 -14.02
N GLN A 94 4.36 11.63 -13.45
CA GLN A 94 4.57 11.73 -12.01
C GLN A 94 3.32 12.25 -11.29
N GLU A 95 2.63 13.26 -11.82
CA GLU A 95 1.38 13.77 -11.25
C GLU A 95 0.26 12.71 -11.31
N ALA A 96 0.12 12.01 -12.43
CA ALA A 96 -0.83 10.90 -12.56
C ALA A 96 -0.52 9.76 -11.58
N GLN A 97 0.74 9.41 -11.38
CA GLN A 97 1.17 8.43 -10.39
C GLN A 97 0.87 8.89 -8.95
N LEU A 98 1.11 10.16 -8.63
CA LEU A 98 0.78 10.74 -7.32
C LEU A 98 -0.74 10.81 -7.09
N ALA A 99 -1.54 11.12 -8.10
CA ALA A 99 -3.00 11.10 -8.04
C ALA A 99 -3.54 9.67 -7.80
N LEU A 100 -2.96 8.67 -8.47
CA LEU A 100 -3.27 7.26 -8.27
C LEU A 100 -2.95 6.80 -6.82
N LEU A 101 -1.76 7.14 -6.32
CA LEU A 101 -1.37 6.87 -4.93
C LEU A 101 -2.30 7.54 -3.91
N ARG A 102 -2.71 8.79 -4.15
CA ARG A 102 -3.69 9.50 -3.30
C ARG A 102 -5.05 8.81 -3.29
N ARG A 103 -5.54 8.32 -4.44
CA ARG A 103 -6.81 7.56 -4.52
C ARG A 103 -6.75 6.26 -3.72
N GLY A 104 -5.67 5.49 -3.87
CA GLY A 104 -5.44 4.27 -3.08
C GLY A 104 -5.41 4.56 -1.57
N GLU A 105 -4.59 5.53 -1.15
CA GLU A 105 -4.48 5.93 0.27
C GLU A 105 -5.84 6.39 0.86
N ALA A 106 -6.66 7.10 0.07
CA ALA A 106 -7.99 7.51 0.50
C ALA A 106 -8.94 6.33 0.71
N GLY A 107 -8.85 5.28 -0.13
CA GLY A 107 -9.61 4.05 0.03
C GLY A 107 -9.13 3.20 1.20
N HIS A 108 -7.81 3.06 1.37
CA HIS A 108 -7.18 2.41 2.53
C HIS A 108 -7.63 3.03 3.86
N ARG A 109 -7.75 4.37 3.91
CA ARG A 109 -8.25 5.10 5.09
C ARG A 109 -9.77 5.22 5.18
N ALA A 110 -10.55 4.55 4.32
CA ALA A 110 -12.01 4.56 4.45
C ALA A 110 -12.46 3.90 5.75
N ASP A 111 -11.87 2.75 6.10
CA ASP A 111 -12.14 2.02 7.34
C ASP A 111 -11.80 2.86 8.58
N PHE A 112 -10.71 3.64 8.56
CA PHE A 112 -10.37 4.55 9.67
C PHE A 112 -11.43 5.63 9.86
N ARG A 113 -11.96 6.19 8.76
CA ARG A 113 -13.03 7.19 8.81
C ARG A 113 -14.33 6.58 9.35
N LEU A 114 -14.70 5.39 8.90
CA LEU A 114 -15.86 4.65 9.42
C LEU A 114 -15.71 4.32 10.92
N LEU A 115 -14.54 3.84 11.33
CA LEU A 115 -14.22 3.50 12.72
C LEU A 115 -14.27 4.74 13.64
N GLN A 116 -13.76 5.88 13.15
CA GLN A 116 -13.88 7.17 13.83
C GLN A 116 -15.35 7.62 13.94
N GLN A 117 -16.09 7.63 12.83
CA GLN A 117 -17.48 8.09 12.77
C GLN A 117 -18.42 7.26 13.65
N HIS A 118 -18.20 5.95 13.73
CA HIS A 118 -19.06 5.01 14.45
C HIS A 118 -18.46 4.47 15.76
N TYR A 119 -17.36 5.08 16.26
CA TYR A 119 -16.68 4.68 17.49
C TYR A 119 -17.64 4.47 18.67
N GLY A 120 -18.55 5.42 18.91
CA GLY A 120 -19.50 5.36 20.03
C GLY A 120 -20.47 4.17 19.94
N LEU A 121 -20.94 3.85 18.73
CA LEU A 121 -21.79 2.68 18.48
C LEU A 121 -20.99 1.38 18.70
N LEU A 122 -19.81 1.28 18.08
CA LEU A 122 -18.96 0.08 18.17
C LEU A 122 -18.55 -0.22 19.61
N MET A 123 -18.14 0.81 20.39
CA MET A 123 -17.82 0.67 21.81
C MET A 123 -19.03 0.25 22.64
N LYS A 124 -20.19 0.90 22.45
CA LYS A 124 -21.43 0.57 23.18
C LYS A 124 -21.83 -0.88 22.92
N THR A 125 -21.85 -1.29 21.65
CA THR A 125 -22.18 -2.66 21.27
C THR A 125 -21.18 -3.66 21.85
N TYR A 126 -19.86 -3.39 21.73
CA TYR A 126 -18.81 -4.23 22.30
C TYR A 126 -19.01 -4.45 23.82
N GLN A 127 -19.37 -3.40 24.56
CA GLN A 127 -19.64 -3.48 26.01
C GLN A 127 -20.89 -4.28 26.38
N THR A 128 -21.86 -4.47 25.48
CA THR A 128 -23.05 -5.31 25.76
C THR A 128 -22.78 -6.81 25.66
N PHE A 129 -21.66 -7.22 25.06
CA PHE A 129 -21.35 -8.62 24.83
C PHE A 129 -20.56 -9.24 26.00
N THR A 130 -21.08 -10.32 26.58
CA THR A 130 -20.40 -11.12 27.62
C THR A 130 -19.29 -12.02 27.05
N ARG A 131 -19.29 -12.27 25.74
CA ARG A 131 -18.23 -12.93 24.99
C ARG A 131 -17.93 -12.14 23.71
N PRO A 132 -16.67 -12.03 23.29
CA PRO A 132 -16.29 -11.35 22.05
C PRO A 132 -17.19 -11.77 20.87
N PRO A 133 -17.86 -10.84 20.18
CA PRO A 133 -18.69 -11.17 19.02
C PRO A 133 -17.81 -11.62 17.84
N VAL A 134 -18.37 -12.36 16.88
CA VAL A 134 -17.62 -12.89 15.71
C VAL A 134 -16.92 -11.78 14.92
N TRP A 135 -17.53 -10.59 14.83
CA TRP A 135 -16.93 -9.43 14.18
C TRP A 135 -15.76 -8.80 14.95
N ALA A 136 -15.45 -9.24 16.17
CA ALA A 136 -14.26 -8.79 16.90
C ALA A 136 -12.96 -9.16 16.16
N GLU A 137 -12.98 -10.18 15.30
CA GLU A 137 -11.84 -10.65 14.51
C GLU A 137 -11.65 -9.87 13.19
N VAL A 138 -12.46 -8.84 12.92
CA VAL A 138 -12.34 -8.00 11.71
C VAL A 138 -10.99 -7.30 11.68
N LYS A 139 -10.21 -7.51 10.61
CA LYS A 139 -8.95 -6.80 10.38
C LYS A 139 -9.22 -5.35 10.01
N ILE A 140 -8.62 -4.43 10.76
CA ILE A 140 -8.62 -2.99 10.45
C ILE A 140 -7.28 -2.67 9.79
N GLY A 141 -7.29 -2.31 8.50
CA GLY A 141 -6.07 -2.15 7.70
C GLY A 141 -5.06 -1.16 8.31
N ASP A 142 -3.78 -1.51 8.37
CA ASP A 142 -2.71 -0.71 9.02
C ASP A 142 -2.86 -0.45 10.54
N ALA A 143 -3.92 -0.91 11.21
CA ALA A 143 -4.02 -0.80 12.67
C ALA A 143 -3.05 -1.79 13.34
N GLY A 144 -2.25 -1.31 14.29
CA GLY A 144 -1.20 -2.14 14.90
C GLY A 144 -0.10 -1.36 15.63
N ILE A 145 0.70 -2.11 16.40
CA ILE A 145 2.02 -1.66 16.84
C ILE A 145 3.05 -2.25 15.89
N VAL A 146 3.82 -1.38 15.24
CA VAL A 146 4.89 -1.78 14.32
C VAL A 146 6.19 -1.18 14.87
N LEU A 147 7.24 -1.99 14.96
CA LEU A 147 8.51 -1.68 15.63
C LEU A 147 9.70 -2.04 14.73
N ALA A 148 10.64 -1.11 14.52
CA ALA A 148 11.86 -1.46 13.79
C ALA A 148 12.59 -2.58 14.53
N TYR A 149 13.05 -3.59 13.78
CA TYR A 149 13.82 -4.74 14.27
C TYR A 149 13.12 -5.67 15.29
N LEU A 150 11.90 -5.33 15.75
CA LEU A 150 11.11 -6.16 16.68
C LEU A 150 9.78 -6.66 16.05
N GLY A 151 9.55 -6.36 14.77
CA GLY A 151 8.41 -6.83 14.00
C GLY A 151 7.16 -5.97 14.08
N ALA A 152 6.07 -6.53 13.57
CA ALA A 152 4.75 -5.91 13.51
C ALA A 152 3.72 -6.78 14.23
N GLN A 153 2.79 -6.13 14.95
CA GLN A 153 1.57 -6.73 15.46
C GLN A 153 0.39 -5.92 14.93
N SER A 154 -0.36 -6.48 13.98
CA SER A 154 -1.65 -5.95 13.56
C SER A 154 -2.69 -6.12 14.68
N PHE A 155 -3.75 -5.31 14.64
CA PHE A 155 -4.88 -5.40 15.55
C PHE A 155 -6.17 -5.71 14.82
N PHE A 156 -6.95 -6.61 15.40
CA PHE A 156 -8.35 -6.77 15.03
C PHE A 156 -9.20 -5.69 15.70
N LEU A 157 -10.42 -5.49 15.19
CA LEU A 157 -11.37 -4.52 15.74
C LEU A 157 -11.64 -4.75 17.24
N GLY A 158 -11.74 -6.02 17.66
CA GLY A 158 -11.89 -6.40 19.06
C GLY A 158 -10.69 -6.03 19.94
N ASP A 159 -9.46 -6.17 19.44
CA ASP A 159 -8.24 -5.78 20.17
C ASP A 159 -8.23 -4.26 20.43
N LEU A 160 -8.60 -3.46 19.43
CA LEU A 160 -8.70 -2.00 19.53
C LEU A 160 -9.78 -1.59 20.53
N LEU A 161 -11.00 -2.11 20.41
CA LEU A 161 -12.12 -1.79 21.30
C LEU A 161 -11.83 -2.22 22.74
N TYR A 162 -11.21 -3.40 22.93
CA TYR A 162 -10.73 -3.85 24.24
C TYR A 162 -9.70 -2.87 24.82
N ALA A 163 -8.64 -2.56 24.07
CA ALA A 163 -7.60 -1.65 24.54
C ALA A 163 -8.19 -0.28 24.93
N TRP A 164 -9.01 0.31 24.06
CA TRP A 164 -9.65 1.60 24.34
C TRP A 164 -10.61 1.57 25.53
N SER A 165 -11.29 0.44 25.80
CA SER A 165 -12.11 0.26 27.01
C SER A 165 -11.29 0.36 28.29
N GLN A 166 -10.04 -0.12 28.25
CA GLN A 166 -9.07 -0.07 29.35
C GLN A 166 -8.24 1.22 29.36
N ASN A 167 -8.57 2.21 28.51
CA ASN A 167 -7.76 3.38 28.18
C ASN A 167 -6.31 3.07 27.71
N ARG A 168 -6.02 1.82 27.39
CA ARG A 168 -4.86 1.37 26.60
C ARG A 168 -5.01 1.90 25.18
N MET A 169 -3.90 1.99 24.43
CA MET A 169 -3.87 2.62 23.09
C MET A 169 -4.53 4.01 23.06
N SER A 170 -4.19 4.88 24.01
CA SER A 170 -4.69 6.27 24.03
C SER A 170 -3.64 7.30 24.48
N THR A 171 -3.90 8.57 24.18
CA THR A 171 -3.10 9.75 24.58
C THR A 171 -3.98 11.01 24.57
N THR A 172 -3.42 12.17 24.88
CA THR A 172 -4.09 13.47 24.79
C THR A 172 -4.08 14.02 23.34
N CYS A 173 -5.19 14.60 22.90
CA CYS A 173 -5.27 15.36 21.65
C CYS A 173 -4.61 16.74 21.84
N GLU A 174 -3.70 17.11 20.95
CA GLU A 174 -2.98 18.40 21.05
C GLU A 174 -3.85 19.62 20.71
N ALA A 175 -4.94 19.43 19.95
CA ALA A 175 -5.79 20.54 19.52
C ALA A 175 -6.84 20.96 20.56
N CYS A 176 -7.37 20.02 21.35
CA CYS A 176 -8.46 20.29 22.31
C CYS A 176 -8.19 19.80 23.74
N GLY A 177 -7.06 19.13 24.01
CA GLY A 177 -6.79 18.49 25.30
C GLY A 177 -7.63 17.23 25.59
N GLY A 178 -8.54 16.85 24.68
CA GLY A 178 -9.41 15.68 24.83
C GLY A 178 -8.70 14.34 24.63
N ARG A 179 -9.48 13.26 24.67
CA ARG A 179 -9.02 11.87 24.56
C ARG A 179 -8.76 11.51 23.10
N PHE A 180 -7.54 11.07 22.81
CA PHE A 180 -7.11 10.59 21.50
C PHE A 180 -6.95 9.07 21.52
N ARG A 181 -7.67 8.37 20.67
CA ARG A 181 -7.60 6.91 20.50
C ARG A 181 -6.60 6.58 19.41
N LEU A 182 -5.58 5.80 19.76
CA LEU A 182 -4.52 5.38 18.85
C LEU A 182 -4.97 4.14 18.07
N LEU A 183 -4.83 4.19 16.75
CA LEU A 183 -5.04 3.08 15.81
C LEU A 183 -3.71 2.40 15.47
N ARG A 184 -2.69 3.21 15.23
CA ARG A 184 -1.36 2.76 14.83
C ARG A 184 -0.28 3.46 15.64
N LEU A 185 0.75 2.71 15.98
CA LEU A 185 1.98 3.21 16.58
C LEU A 185 3.16 2.58 15.83
N ALA A 186 4.00 3.40 15.21
CA ALA A 186 5.01 2.97 14.26
C ALA A 186 6.34 3.71 14.48
N GLY A 187 7.42 3.03 14.85
CA GLY A 187 8.74 3.67 14.86
C GLY A 187 9.90 2.76 15.25
N SER A 188 11.12 3.28 15.15
CA SER A 188 12.27 2.60 15.73
C SER A 188 12.22 2.73 17.26
N PRO A 189 12.32 1.63 18.03
CA PRO A 189 12.38 1.71 19.49
C PRO A 189 13.62 2.46 19.99
N LEU A 190 14.65 2.58 19.17
CA LEU A 190 15.95 3.19 19.50
C LEU A 190 16.08 4.67 19.10
N SER A 191 15.21 5.20 18.23
CA SER A 191 15.37 6.56 17.69
C SER A 191 14.69 7.66 18.52
N GLY A 192 13.83 7.30 19.46
CA GLY A 192 12.91 8.24 20.14
C GLY A 192 11.93 8.96 19.21
N ARG A 193 11.90 8.62 17.91
CA ARG A 193 11.02 9.20 16.89
C ARG A 193 10.00 8.15 16.48
N HIS A 194 8.75 8.41 16.83
CA HIS A 194 7.65 7.47 16.72
C HIS A 194 6.52 8.16 15.97
N GLN A 195 5.95 7.54 14.95
CA GLN A 195 4.72 7.98 14.31
C GLN A 195 3.52 7.37 15.03
N ILE A 196 2.49 8.17 15.25
CA ILE A 196 1.17 7.70 15.68
C ILE A 196 0.12 8.04 14.65
N ASP A 197 -0.93 7.23 14.61
CA ASP A 197 -2.17 7.47 13.88
C ASP A 197 -3.36 7.20 14.80
N GLY A 198 -4.45 7.93 14.61
CA GLY A 198 -5.63 7.85 15.46
C GLY A 198 -6.56 9.03 15.32
N PHE A 199 -7.52 9.12 16.23
CA PHE A 199 -8.53 10.18 16.26
C PHE A 199 -8.91 10.61 17.66
N CYS A 200 -9.25 11.89 17.83
CA CYS A 200 -9.87 12.40 19.04
C CYS A 200 -11.36 12.09 19.06
N ILE A 201 -11.83 11.51 20.17
CA ILE A 201 -13.26 11.20 20.36
C ILE A 201 -14.08 12.39 20.86
N ASP A 202 -13.42 13.47 21.29
CA ASP A 202 -14.08 14.65 21.85
C ASP A 202 -14.20 15.80 20.82
N CYS A 203 -13.23 15.96 19.89
CA CYS A 203 -13.29 16.96 18.80
C CYS A 203 -13.33 16.39 17.38
N GLY A 204 -13.20 15.06 17.20
CA GLY A 204 -13.21 14.44 15.88
C GLY A 204 -11.96 14.68 15.01
N GLN A 205 -10.90 15.30 15.54
CA GLN A 205 -9.67 15.47 14.78
C GLN A 205 -8.90 14.14 14.68
N SER A 206 -8.69 13.65 13.45
CA SER A 206 -7.69 12.62 13.15
C SER A 206 -6.33 13.25 12.89
N ASP A 207 -5.27 12.53 13.24
CA ASP A 207 -3.90 13.07 13.21
C ASP A 207 -2.85 11.97 12.97
N GLN A 208 -1.91 12.25 12.07
CA GLN A 208 -0.71 11.46 11.84
C GLN A 208 0.52 12.30 12.17
N ARG A 209 1.06 12.12 13.38
CA ARG A 209 2.14 12.96 13.89
C ARG A 209 3.29 12.16 14.50
N GLN A 210 4.40 12.85 14.74
CA GLN A 210 5.49 12.30 15.55
C GLN A 210 5.17 12.44 17.04
N LEU A 211 5.02 11.32 17.72
CA LEU A 211 4.97 11.25 19.17
C LEU A 211 6.40 11.37 19.73
N VAL A 212 6.80 12.59 20.06
CA VAL A 212 8.02 12.85 20.85
C VAL A 212 7.67 12.71 22.33
N LYS A 213 7.78 11.49 22.88
CA LYS A 213 7.61 11.24 24.32
C LYS A 213 8.93 10.84 24.98
N THR A 214 9.06 11.22 26.25
CA THR A 214 10.10 10.74 27.17
C THR A 214 9.82 9.29 27.56
N GLY A 215 10.26 8.35 26.72
CA GLY A 215 10.13 6.91 26.94
C GLY A 215 10.22 6.14 25.61
N THR A 216 10.76 4.92 25.62
CA THR A 216 10.89 4.12 24.40
C THR A 216 9.53 3.54 23.96
N LEU A 217 9.30 3.43 22.65
CA LEU A 217 8.16 2.69 22.08
C LEU A 217 8.09 1.26 22.62
N LEU A 218 9.26 0.66 22.91
CA LEU A 218 9.36 -0.65 23.58
C LEU A 218 8.64 -0.65 24.93
N ALA A 219 8.93 0.29 25.84
CA ALA A 219 8.27 0.37 27.14
C ALA A 219 6.75 0.57 27.01
N TYR A 220 6.31 1.43 26.07
CA TYR A 220 4.89 1.61 25.78
C TYR A 220 4.24 0.31 25.30
N SER A 221 4.87 -0.38 24.35
CA SER A 221 4.39 -1.65 23.79
C SER A 221 4.35 -2.77 24.84
N GLN A 222 5.33 -2.84 25.74
CA GLN A 222 5.38 -3.80 26.84
C GLN A 222 4.24 -3.56 27.84
N ALA A 223 3.96 -2.30 28.16
CA ALA A 223 2.79 -1.93 28.97
C ALA A 223 1.44 -2.28 28.31
N GLN A 224 1.37 -2.36 26.97
CA GLN A 224 0.18 -2.89 26.29
C GLN A 224 0.13 -4.43 26.31
N LYS A 225 1.28 -5.10 26.15
CA LYS A 225 1.40 -6.57 26.00
C LYS A 225 0.86 -7.38 27.19
N VAL A 226 1.09 -6.93 28.43
CA VAL A 226 0.62 -7.61 29.66
C VAL A 226 -0.89 -7.40 29.85
N GLY A 227 -1.70 -8.15 29.10
CA GLY A 227 -3.16 -8.04 29.06
C GLY A 227 -3.76 -8.02 27.64
N MET A 228 -3.02 -7.60 26.61
CA MET A 228 -3.42 -7.87 25.22
C MET A 228 -3.13 -9.33 24.79
N LEU A 229 -2.17 -9.97 25.45
CA LEU A 229 -1.89 -11.41 25.27
C LEU A 229 -2.87 -12.30 26.05
N ASP A 230 -3.43 -11.78 27.15
CA ASP A 230 -4.31 -12.51 28.08
C ASP A 230 -5.81 -12.33 27.79
N HIS A 231 -6.16 -11.67 26.68
CA HIS A 231 -7.56 -11.42 26.33
C HIS A 231 -8.30 -12.73 26.00
N PRO A 232 -9.46 -13.04 26.62
CA PRO A 232 -10.13 -14.34 26.47
C PRO A 232 -10.73 -14.63 25.08
N SER A 233 -10.67 -13.71 24.11
CA SER A 233 -10.92 -14.06 22.69
C SER A 233 -9.79 -14.90 22.09
N ARG A 234 -8.56 -14.80 22.63
CA ARG A 234 -7.44 -15.61 22.17
C ARG A 234 -7.66 -17.06 22.60
N ARG A 235 -8.29 -17.83 21.72
CA ARG A 235 -7.96 -19.26 21.63
C ARG A 235 -6.43 -19.37 21.54
N PRO A 236 -5.79 -20.32 22.23
CA PRO A 236 -4.34 -20.46 22.22
C PRO A 236 -3.88 -20.92 20.83
N THR A 237 -3.69 -19.98 19.92
CA THR A 237 -2.84 -20.20 18.75
C THR A 237 -1.44 -20.45 19.29
N ARG A 238 -0.93 -21.66 19.04
CA ARG A 238 0.49 -22.02 19.22
C ARG A 238 1.33 -21.24 18.20
N ALA A 239 1.36 -19.92 18.35
CA ALA A 239 1.95 -18.97 17.41
C ALA A 239 3.46 -18.82 17.64
N SER A 240 4.17 -19.93 17.51
CA SER A 240 5.61 -19.97 17.23
C SER A 240 5.85 -21.16 16.29
N LEU A 241 5.90 -20.88 14.99
CA LEU A 241 6.15 -21.87 13.93
C LEU A 241 5.09 -23.00 13.86
N ILE A 242 3.84 -22.64 13.57
CA ILE A 242 2.89 -23.58 12.95
C ILE A 242 2.71 -23.20 11.49
N ASP A 243 2.64 -24.22 10.64
CA ASP A 243 2.36 -24.13 9.21
C ASP A 243 1.25 -23.13 8.86
N LEU A 244 1.53 -22.28 7.88
CA LEU A 244 0.60 -21.29 7.34
C LEU A 244 -0.53 -21.91 6.49
N THR A 245 -0.58 -23.24 6.36
CA THR A 245 -1.50 -23.99 5.49
C THR A 245 -2.83 -24.38 6.12
N ASP A 246 -2.90 -24.49 7.46
CA ASP A 246 -3.97 -25.29 8.08
C ASP A 246 -5.13 -24.47 8.68
N ALA A 247 -4.97 -23.15 8.87
CA ALA A 247 -6.04 -22.30 9.38
C ALA A 247 -5.86 -20.81 9.05
N MET A 248 -6.07 -20.43 7.78
CA MET A 248 -6.32 -19.03 7.41
C MET A 248 -7.72 -18.57 7.89
N MET A 249 -7.87 -18.44 9.21
CA MET A 249 -9.02 -17.80 9.86
C MET A 249 -8.95 -16.27 9.68
N GLU A 250 -9.05 -15.80 8.45
CA GLU A 250 -9.34 -14.39 8.21
C GLU A 250 -10.81 -14.14 8.51
N SER A 251 -11.11 -13.11 9.30
CA SER A 251 -12.50 -12.72 9.49
C SER A 251 -13.13 -12.37 8.14
N HIS A 252 -14.18 -13.11 7.78
CA HIS A 252 -14.94 -12.94 6.53
C HIS A 252 -15.75 -11.64 6.47
N TRP A 253 -15.56 -10.76 7.46
CA TRP A 253 -16.25 -9.49 7.65
C TRP A 253 -15.26 -8.33 7.43
N SER A 254 -15.65 -7.34 6.65
CA SER A 254 -15.06 -6.01 6.65
C SER A 254 -15.80 -5.10 7.64
N LEU A 255 -15.15 -4.03 8.11
CA LEU A 255 -15.79 -3.05 8.99
C LEU A 255 -17.12 -2.50 8.42
N PRO A 256 -17.23 -2.20 7.11
CA PRO A 256 -18.51 -1.87 6.48
C PRO A 256 -19.63 -2.90 6.73
N GLN A 257 -19.36 -4.21 6.63
CA GLN A 257 -20.37 -5.25 6.89
C GLN A 257 -20.78 -5.29 8.37
N VAL A 258 -19.83 -5.06 9.30
CA VAL A 258 -20.15 -4.96 10.74
C VAL A 258 -21.11 -3.82 10.97
N LEU A 259 -20.80 -2.63 10.45
CA LEU A 259 -21.63 -1.44 10.57
C LEU A 259 -23.01 -1.64 9.94
N ALA A 260 -23.09 -2.25 8.76
CA ALA A 260 -24.35 -2.64 8.11
C ALA A 260 -25.21 -3.55 9.00
N SER A 261 -24.61 -4.56 9.65
CA SER A 261 -25.32 -5.46 10.59
C SER A 261 -25.77 -4.77 11.89
N LEU A 262 -25.16 -3.62 12.24
CA LEU A 262 -25.57 -2.74 13.33
C LEU A 262 -26.55 -1.65 12.88
N GLY A 263 -27.12 -1.73 11.67
CA GLY A 263 -28.11 -0.79 11.14
C GLY A 263 -27.54 0.52 10.58
N VAL A 264 -26.22 0.60 10.38
CA VAL A 264 -25.57 1.77 9.76
C VAL A 264 -25.51 1.59 8.25
N SER A 265 -26.05 2.56 7.50
CA SER A 265 -25.85 2.59 6.04
C SER A 265 -24.39 2.91 5.70
N THR A 266 -23.71 1.98 5.03
CA THR A 266 -22.32 2.13 4.58
C THR A 266 -22.24 2.23 3.06
N PRO A 267 -21.35 3.07 2.50
CA PRO A 267 -21.18 3.17 1.05
C PRO A 267 -20.69 1.86 0.43
N ALA A 268 -21.06 1.62 -0.82
CA ALA A 268 -20.56 0.50 -1.60
C ALA A 268 -19.04 0.62 -1.84
N ILE A 269 -18.34 -0.50 -1.75
CA ILE A 269 -16.90 -0.59 -1.96
C ILE A 269 -16.64 -0.82 -3.45
N GLN A 270 -16.13 0.19 -4.14
CA GLN A 270 -15.87 0.16 -5.57
C GLN A 270 -14.42 -0.25 -5.84
N LEU A 271 -14.25 -1.13 -6.82
CA LEU A 271 -13.00 -1.37 -7.53
C LEU A 271 -13.05 -0.58 -8.84
N THR A 272 -12.04 0.26 -9.08
CA THR A 272 -11.92 1.09 -10.29
C THR A 272 -10.58 0.86 -11.00
N THR A 273 -10.50 1.11 -12.30
CA THR A 273 -9.23 1.12 -13.04
C THR A 273 -8.31 2.24 -12.52
N PRO A 274 -6.99 2.21 -12.85
CA PRO A 274 -6.11 3.35 -12.62
C PRO A 274 -6.65 4.67 -13.21
N GLN A 275 -7.38 4.60 -14.34
CA GLN A 275 -8.00 5.75 -15.00
C GLN A 275 -9.31 6.21 -14.34
N GLY A 276 -9.91 5.41 -13.45
CA GLY A 276 -11.12 5.76 -12.70
C GLY A 276 -12.42 5.12 -13.21
N ASN A 277 -12.37 4.28 -14.23
CA ASN A 277 -13.55 3.55 -14.71
C ASN A 277 -13.96 2.48 -13.69
N LEU A 278 -15.25 2.26 -13.47
CA LEU A 278 -15.74 1.21 -12.58
C LEU A 278 -15.37 -0.17 -13.16
N LEU A 279 -14.92 -1.09 -12.30
CA LEU A 279 -14.72 -2.50 -12.63
C LEU A 279 -15.69 -3.38 -11.84
N ALA A 280 -15.87 -3.08 -10.56
CA ALA A 280 -16.80 -3.77 -9.68
C ALA A 280 -17.30 -2.86 -8.56
N SER A 281 -18.46 -3.17 -8.01
CA SER A 281 -19.05 -2.52 -6.83
C SER A 281 -19.56 -3.58 -5.87
N TYR A 282 -19.08 -3.56 -4.63
CA TYR A 282 -19.49 -4.46 -3.57
C TYR A 282 -20.42 -3.73 -2.58
N ASP A 283 -21.64 -4.23 -2.39
CA ASP A 283 -22.58 -3.76 -1.37
C ASP A 283 -22.35 -4.53 -0.04
N PRO A 284 -21.86 -3.88 1.03
CA PRO A 284 -21.61 -4.55 2.31
C PRO A 284 -22.88 -5.00 3.05
N LEU A 285 -24.03 -4.37 2.79
CA LEU A 285 -25.30 -4.70 3.44
C LEU A 285 -25.94 -5.93 2.78
N ARG A 286 -25.92 -6.00 1.44
CA ARG A 286 -26.45 -7.15 0.68
C ARG A 286 -25.43 -8.27 0.53
N THR A 287 -24.15 -7.97 0.71
CA THR A 287 -23.01 -8.84 0.38
C THR A 287 -22.97 -9.28 -1.08
N GLU A 288 -23.41 -8.39 -1.97
CA GLU A 288 -23.45 -8.59 -3.42
C GLU A 288 -22.29 -7.86 -4.07
N LEU A 289 -21.57 -8.54 -4.96
CA LEU A 289 -20.61 -7.95 -5.88
C LEU A 289 -21.26 -7.83 -7.26
N THR A 290 -21.31 -6.62 -7.79
CA THR A 290 -21.76 -6.34 -9.16
C THR A 290 -20.56 -5.92 -10.00
N LEU A 291 -20.33 -6.60 -11.11
CA LEU A 291 -19.31 -6.21 -12.09
C LEU A 291 -19.83 -5.15 -13.06
N ASP A 292 -18.92 -4.38 -13.65
CA ASP A 292 -19.27 -3.47 -14.75
C ASP A 292 -19.81 -4.24 -15.97
N LYS A 293 -20.73 -3.61 -16.72
CA LYS A 293 -21.35 -4.10 -17.98
C LYS A 293 -22.14 -5.42 -17.86
N ASN A 294 -23.31 -5.36 -17.20
CA ASN A 294 -24.40 -6.34 -17.32
C ASN A 294 -24.08 -7.81 -16.98
N GLN A 295 -23.01 -8.09 -16.24
CA GLN A 295 -22.77 -9.44 -15.71
C GLN A 295 -23.63 -9.67 -14.46
N ALA A 296 -23.99 -10.93 -14.21
CA ALA A 296 -24.79 -11.31 -13.05
C ALA A 296 -24.06 -10.97 -11.74
N SER A 297 -24.79 -10.45 -10.75
CA SER A 297 -24.25 -10.16 -9.43
C SER A 297 -23.89 -11.45 -8.69
N VAL A 298 -22.72 -11.47 -8.06
CA VAL A 298 -22.22 -12.59 -7.27
C VAL A 298 -22.51 -12.31 -5.80
N CYS A 299 -23.35 -13.14 -5.17
CA CYS A 299 -23.66 -13.02 -3.76
C CYS A 299 -22.61 -13.77 -2.91
N PHE A 300 -21.80 -13.02 -2.18
CA PHE A 300 -20.86 -13.54 -1.18
C PHE A 300 -21.61 -13.70 0.14
N LYS A 301 -22.44 -14.75 0.24
CA LYS A 301 -23.23 -15.04 1.45
C LYS A 301 -22.38 -14.82 2.69
N LEU A 302 -22.83 -13.91 3.57
CA LEU A 302 -22.25 -13.72 4.90
C LEU A 302 -22.12 -15.09 5.57
N TRP A 303 -20.88 -15.53 5.74
CA TRP A 303 -20.66 -16.83 6.35
C TRP A 303 -20.54 -16.65 7.87
N PHE A 304 -21.62 -17.07 8.54
CA PHE A 304 -21.80 -16.98 10.00
C PHE A 304 -21.52 -18.35 10.64
N GLY A 305 -20.28 -18.85 10.59
CA GLY A 305 -19.96 -20.17 11.14
C GLY A 305 -18.61 -20.29 11.83
N PRO A 306 -18.35 -21.42 12.51
CA PRO A 306 -17.03 -21.79 13.03
C PRO A 306 -16.25 -22.77 12.11
N THR A 307 -16.87 -23.23 11.02
CA THR A 307 -16.38 -24.28 10.10
C THR A 307 -15.58 -23.70 8.92
N PRO A 308 -14.23 -23.72 8.91
CA PRO A 308 -13.43 -23.03 7.88
C PRO A 308 -13.84 -23.42 6.44
N ILE A 309 -13.72 -22.47 5.52
CA ILE A 309 -13.91 -22.69 4.08
C ILE A 309 -12.99 -23.84 3.63
N PRO A 310 -13.44 -24.79 2.80
CA PRO A 310 -12.59 -25.90 2.33
C PRO A 310 -11.29 -25.40 1.70
N ASN A 311 -10.14 -25.96 2.09
CA ASN A 311 -8.83 -25.53 1.59
C ASN A 311 -8.70 -25.54 0.05
N SER A 312 -9.50 -26.34 -0.67
CA SER A 312 -9.58 -26.34 -2.14
C SER A 312 -10.09 -25.02 -2.75
N GLU A 313 -10.77 -24.18 -1.97
CA GLU A 313 -11.23 -22.85 -2.38
C GLU A 313 -10.30 -21.73 -1.88
N VAL A 314 -9.42 -22.03 -0.91
CA VAL A 314 -8.55 -21.07 -0.23
C VAL A 314 -7.36 -20.71 -1.12
N THR A 315 -7.54 -19.61 -1.83
CA THR A 315 -6.46 -18.82 -2.43
C THR A 315 -5.65 -18.20 -1.28
N PHE A 316 -4.38 -18.57 -1.13
CA PHE A 316 -3.55 -18.07 -0.02
C PHE A 316 -3.50 -16.54 -0.01
N LEU A 317 -3.69 -15.95 1.18
CA LEU A 317 -3.52 -14.52 1.40
C LEU A 317 -2.53 -14.25 2.55
N GLU A 318 -1.33 -13.75 2.22
CA GLU A 318 -0.34 -13.39 3.23
C GLU A 318 -0.39 -11.89 3.56
N ASP A 319 -0.51 -11.55 4.85
CA ASP A 319 -0.18 -10.21 5.34
C ASP A 319 1.34 -10.05 5.40
N CYS A 320 1.92 -9.63 4.29
CA CYS A 320 3.30 -9.19 4.21
C CYS A 320 3.39 -7.74 4.66
N TRP A 321 3.97 -7.54 5.85
CA TRP A 321 4.56 -6.23 6.11
C TRP A 321 5.68 -6.00 5.11
N GLY A 322 5.71 -4.77 4.64
CA GLY A 322 6.97 -4.15 4.31
C GLY A 322 7.90 -4.17 5.54
N GLU A 323 8.71 -3.13 5.71
CA GLU A 323 10.11 -3.52 5.68
C GLU A 323 11.00 -2.38 6.30
N ALA A 324 12.36 -2.40 6.28
CA ALA A 324 13.25 -1.38 6.91
C ALA A 324 14.46 -0.79 6.06
N TYR A 325 14.19 0.08 5.06
CA TYR A 325 15.18 0.83 4.27
C TYR A 325 15.41 2.17 4.96
N SER A 326 16.64 2.67 4.92
CA SER A 326 16.98 4.01 5.39
C SER A 326 17.74 4.77 4.30
N GLY A 327 17.27 5.95 3.92
CA GLY A 327 17.93 6.78 2.89
C GLY A 327 18.11 6.10 1.53
N GLY A 328 17.22 5.17 1.16
CA GLY A 328 17.34 4.38 -0.07
C GLY A 328 18.38 3.25 -0.03
N ARG A 329 18.89 2.89 1.16
CA ARG A 329 19.82 1.76 1.36
C ARG A 329 19.21 0.70 2.28
N PRO A 330 19.44 -0.60 2.03
CA PRO A 330 19.09 -1.67 2.97
C PRO A 330 19.92 -1.53 4.24
N VAL A 331 19.31 -1.75 5.40
CA VAL A 331 20.00 -1.70 6.70
C VAL A 331 20.38 -3.12 7.10
N ILE A 332 21.69 -3.42 7.11
CA ILE A 332 22.20 -4.75 7.45
C ILE A 332 22.19 -4.94 8.98
N GLY A 333 21.62 -6.05 9.44
CA GLY A 333 21.67 -6.49 10.84
C GLY A 333 21.07 -7.90 10.98
N GLN A 334 21.92 -8.92 11.07
CA GLN A 334 21.49 -10.32 11.16
C GLN A 334 20.84 -10.62 12.52
N LEU A 335 19.56 -11.04 12.51
CA LEU A 335 18.91 -11.96 13.46
C LEU A 335 17.53 -12.36 12.86
N SER A 336 17.56 -13.25 11.85
CA SER A 336 16.48 -14.05 11.21
C SER A 336 14.98 -13.63 11.23
N PRO A 337 14.20 -13.84 10.13
CA PRO A 337 14.53 -13.86 8.69
C PRO A 337 13.62 -12.85 7.90
N PRO A 338 13.31 -13.02 6.59
CA PRO A 338 13.67 -12.04 5.56
C PRO A 338 12.57 -11.00 5.21
N ARG A 339 12.35 -9.95 6.02
CA ARG A 339 11.48 -8.80 5.66
C ARG A 339 12.06 -7.45 6.18
N ALA A 340 12.89 -6.71 5.41
CA ALA A 340 13.60 -5.47 5.86
C ALA A 340 14.12 -4.36 4.83
N GLY A 341 13.30 -3.83 3.90
CA GLY A 341 13.26 -2.47 3.23
C GLY A 341 11.97 -1.48 3.17
N SER A 342 11.70 -0.60 4.16
CA SER A 342 10.70 0.52 4.39
C SER A 342 9.26 0.28 4.93
N TRP A 343 8.85 1.13 5.90
CA TRP A 343 7.60 1.15 6.72
C TRP A 343 6.26 1.36 5.97
N ARG A 344 6.10 0.79 4.78
CA ARG A 344 5.02 1.17 3.84
C ARG A 344 3.64 0.54 4.09
N GLY A 345 3.36 0.10 5.32
CA GLY A 345 2.06 -0.43 5.71
C GLY A 345 1.92 -1.93 5.45
N GLN A 346 0.71 -2.43 5.68
CA GLN A 346 0.25 -3.76 5.40
C GLN A 346 0.08 -3.96 3.89
N THR A 347 0.74 -4.97 3.34
CA THR A 347 0.53 -5.45 1.97
C THR A 347 -0.03 -6.86 2.04
N ARG A 348 -1.17 -7.10 1.40
CA ARG A 348 -1.72 -8.45 1.22
C ARG A 348 -1.13 -9.05 -0.05
N VAL A 349 -0.63 -10.27 0.01
CA VAL A 349 -0.19 -11.06 -1.16
C VAL A 349 -1.26 -12.09 -1.45
N ILE A 350 -1.66 -12.29 -2.70
CA ILE A 350 -2.80 -13.12 -3.11
C ILE A 350 -2.36 -14.03 -4.26
N PHE A 351 -2.59 -15.34 -4.15
CA PHE A 351 -2.12 -16.35 -5.11
C PHE A 351 -3.28 -16.99 -5.88
N PRO A 352 -3.74 -16.43 -7.02
CA PRO A 352 -4.83 -17.00 -7.81
C PRO A 352 -4.51 -18.41 -8.33
N GLY A 353 -5.32 -19.37 -7.88
CA GLY A 353 -5.33 -20.74 -8.40
C GLY A 353 -4.00 -21.49 -8.28
N GLU A 354 -3.79 -22.44 -9.20
CA GLU A 354 -2.54 -23.20 -9.31
C GLU A 354 -1.43 -22.44 -10.06
N SER A 355 -1.71 -21.25 -10.60
CA SER A 355 -0.75 -20.48 -11.42
C SER A 355 0.49 -20.02 -10.64
N GLY A 356 0.35 -19.84 -9.32
CA GLY A 356 1.43 -19.50 -8.41
C GLY A 356 1.98 -18.07 -8.50
N GLU A 357 1.53 -17.25 -9.45
CA GLU A 357 1.99 -15.87 -9.59
C GLU A 357 1.33 -14.93 -8.58
N ALA A 358 2.14 -14.24 -7.77
CA ALA A 358 1.68 -13.40 -6.67
C ALA A 358 1.08 -12.06 -7.14
N TRP A 359 -0.18 -11.82 -6.81
CA TRP A 359 -0.79 -10.49 -6.83
C TRP A 359 -0.56 -9.79 -5.49
N HIS A 360 -0.56 -8.46 -5.49
CA HIS A 360 -0.36 -7.67 -4.27
C HIS A 360 -1.44 -6.61 -4.09
N GLN A 361 -2.02 -6.49 -2.90
CA GLN A 361 -2.83 -5.32 -2.51
C GLN A 361 -2.07 -4.50 -1.47
N SER A 362 -1.79 -3.23 -1.75
CA SER A 362 -1.16 -2.32 -0.79
C SER A 362 -1.82 -0.95 -0.88
N ARG A 363 -2.25 -0.39 0.26
CA ARG A 363 -2.89 0.93 0.36
C ARG A 363 -4.00 1.15 -0.68
N GLY A 364 -4.97 0.23 -0.73
CA GLY A 364 -6.10 0.30 -1.68
C GLY A 364 -5.73 0.13 -3.16
N LEU A 365 -4.46 -0.09 -3.52
CA LEU A 365 -4.02 -0.40 -4.88
C LEU A 365 -3.83 -1.91 -5.03
N LEU A 366 -4.34 -2.47 -6.12
CA LEU A 366 -4.18 -3.88 -6.50
C LEU A 366 -3.20 -3.97 -7.68
N TYR A 367 -2.14 -4.74 -7.51
CA TYR A 367 -1.04 -4.95 -8.44
C TYR A 367 -1.06 -6.38 -8.99
N ASP A 368 -0.81 -6.52 -10.29
CA ASP A 368 -0.53 -7.82 -10.92
C ASP A 368 0.89 -8.32 -10.59
N PRO A 369 1.24 -9.58 -10.96
CA PRO A 369 2.57 -10.14 -10.72
C PRO A 369 3.70 -9.41 -11.44
N GLN A 370 3.38 -8.59 -12.45
CA GLN A 370 4.32 -7.72 -13.15
C GLN A 370 4.45 -6.33 -12.50
N GLY A 371 3.85 -6.12 -11.32
CA GLY A 371 3.91 -4.89 -10.53
C GLY A 371 3.06 -3.74 -11.08
N ARG A 372 2.15 -4.00 -12.02
CA ARG A 372 1.28 -2.98 -12.64
C ARG A 372 -0.01 -2.86 -11.85
N VAL A 373 -0.44 -1.63 -11.56
CA VAL A 373 -1.74 -1.40 -10.90
C VAL A 373 -2.87 -1.80 -11.85
N ARG A 374 -3.68 -2.78 -11.46
CA ARG A 374 -4.88 -3.22 -12.17
C ARG A 374 -6.16 -2.64 -11.59
N GLY A 375 -6.16 -2.32 -10.29
CA GLY A 375 -7.34 -1.80 -9.61
C GLY A 375 -7.03 -0.87 -8.45
N VAL A 376 -8.01 -0.03 -8.12
CA VAL A 376 -8.01 0.91 -7.00
C VAL A 376 -9.32 0.73 -6.24
N THR A 377 -9.26 0.35 -4.97
CA THR A 377 -10.43 0.25 -4.09
C THR A 377 -10.67 1.55 -3.35
N ASN A 378 -11.94 1.91 -3.14
CA ASN A 378 -12.33 3.05 -2.29
C ASN A 378 -12.57 2.67 -0.80
N GLY A 379 -12.29 1.42 -0.43
CA GLY A 379 -12.46 0.85 0.91
C GLY A 379 -11.84 -0.54 1.04
N ALA A 380 -11.90 -1.15 2.24
CA ALA A 380 -11.38 -2.49 2.48
C ALA A 380 -12.38 -3.57 2.04
N LEU A 381 -12.07 -4.26 0.94
CA LEU A 381 -12.82 -5.45 0.51
C LEU A 381 -12.59 -6.61 1.50
N PRO A 382 -13.64 -7.41 1.82
CA PRO A 382 -13.47 -8.68 2.50
C PRO A 382 -12.58 -9.63 1.69
N SER A 383 -11.76 -10.44 2.35
CA SER A 383 -10.80 -11.32 1.66
C SER A 383 -11.42 -12.25 0.62
N PRO A 384 -12.58 -12.90 0.84
CA PRO A 384 -13.21 -13.73 -0.20
C PRO A 384 -13.58 -12.95 -1.47
N VAL A 385 -14.07 -11.72 -1.31
CA VAL A 385 -14.43 -10.82 -2.43
C VAL A 385 -13.18 -10.39 -3.18
N LEU A 386 -12.11 -10.05 -2.46
CA LEU A 386 -10.82 -9.65 -3.02
C LEU A 386 -10.15 -10.79 -3.80
N ILE A 387 -10.13 -12.00 -3.23
CA ILE A 387 -9.64 -13.23 -3.87
C ILE A 387 -10.38 -13.50 -5.17
N TRP A 388 -11.71 -13.45 -5.14
CA TRP A 388 -12.55 -13.69 -6.32
C TRP A 388 -12.29 -12.64 -7.42
N LEU A 389 -12.18 -11.36 -7.04
CA LEU A 389 -11.85 -10.28 -7.97
C LEU A 389 -10.45 -10.44 -8.59
N VAL A 390 -9.47 -10.96 -7.86
CA VAL A 390 -8.14 -11.28 -8.42
C VAL A 390 -8.23 -12.41 -9.44
N ARG A 391 -8.96 -13.50 -9.15
CA ARG A 391 -9.20 -14.58 -10.13
C ARG A 391 -9.92 -14.07 -11.39
N TRP A 392 -10.93 -13.22 -11.21
CA TRP A 392 -11.64 -12.57 -12.33
C TRP A 392 -10.73 -11.69 -13.18
N LEU A 393 -9.88 -10.85 -12.55
CA LEU A 393 -8.90 -10.01 -13.25
C LEU A 393 -7.78 -10.81 -13.93
N ALA A 394 -7.45 -12.00 -13.40
CA ALA A 394 -6.51 -12.94 -14.01
C ALA A 394 -7.13 -13.73 -15.18
N GLY A 395 -8.45 -13.68 -15.38
CA GLY A 395 -9.17 -14.44 -16.41
C GLY A 395 -9.49 -15.89 -16.01
N GLU A 396 -9.27 -16.27 -14.75
CA GLU A 396 -9.50 -17.63 -14.22
C GLU A 396 -10.98 -17.92 -13.88
N SER A 397 -11.85 -16.91 -13.95
CA SER A 397 -13.29 -17.03 -13.66
C SER A 397 -14.07 -17.75 -14.77
N GLY A 398 -13.69 -19.00 -15.05
CA GLY A 398 -14.39 -19.94 -15.94
C GLY A 398 -15.07 -21.11 -15.22
N ALA A 399 -14.93 -21.21 -13.89
CA ALA A 399 -15.57 -22.23 -13.06
C ALA A 399 -16.43 -21.57 -11.97
N THR A 400 -17.76 -21.69 -12.13
CA THR A 400 -18.79 -21.40 -11.12
C THR A 400 -19.12 -22.64 -10.31
#